data_AF-A0A444XKE6-F1
#
_entry.id   AF-A0A444XKE6-F1
#
_cell.length_a   1.000
_cell.length_b   1.000
_cell.length_c   1.000
_cell.angle_alpha   90.00
_cell.angle_beta   90.00
_cell.angle_gamma   90.00
#
_symmetry.space_group_name_H-M   'P 1'
#
loop_
_entity.id
_entity.type
_entity.pdbx_description
1 polymer ?
#
loop_
_entity_poly.entity_id
_entity_poly.type
_entity_poly.pdbx_seq_one_letter_code
_entity_poly.pdbx_strand_id
1 'polypeptide(L)'
;MSLTHFHLVSPHSLHLLHTPSAPSLLPFKAAAPIFLSHNPSLSSTLSRRLFLLPSVSVSVSGIWDAITGAGNNNPRDAVLAIRRGMSLFRQGDVSGSLVEFDRAIELDPRQKAYLWQRGLSLYYLDRFEEGAEQFRLDVAQNPNDTEESIWCFLCEAQLYGVDEARKRYLEVGRDPRPVMREAYNMFKDGGDPEKV
;
A
#
# COMPACT_ATOMS: atom_id res chain seq x y z
N MET A 1 -55.22 -29.83 29.82
CA MET A 1 -53.76 -29.97 29.59
C MET A 1 -53.11 -28.64 29.91
N SER A 2 -51.89 -28.63 30.47
CA SER A 2 -51.38 -27.49 31.25
C SER A 2 -51.09 -26.25 30.40
N LEU A 3 -51.45 -25.08 30.94
CA LEU A 3 -51.07 -23.76 30.44
C LEU A 3 -49.80 -23.28 31.16
N THR A 4 -48.89 -22.65 30.42
CA THR A 4 -47.86 -21.76 31.00
C THR A 4 -47.86 -20.44 30.22
N HIS A 5 -48.46 -19.42 30.82
CA HIS A 5 -48.31 -18.03 30.37
C HIS A 5 -46.92 -17.51 30.76
N PHE A 6 -46.31 -16.70 29.89
CA PHE A 6 -45.25 -15.78 30.29
C PHE A 6 -45.72 -14.34 30.07
N HIS A 7 -45.56 -13.51 31.09
CA HIS A 7 -46.10 -12.15 31.14
C HIS A 7 -45.25 -11.16 30.33
N LEU A 8 -45.92 -10.29 29.56
CA LEU A 8 -45.36 -8.99 29.21
C LEU A 8 -45.27 -8.12 30.45
N VAL A 9 -44.14 -7.41 30.61
CA VAL A 9 -44.03 -6.27 31.53
C VAL A 9 -43.34 -5.11 30.82
N SER A 10 -44.10 -4.04 30.64
CA SER A 10 -43.62 -2.66 30.62
C SER A 10 -44.52 -1.90 31.61
N PRO A 11 -43.98 -0.93 32.36
CA PRO A 11 -44.59 0.39 32.21
C PRO A 11 -43.62 1.58 32.26
N HIS A 12 -44.11 2.68 31.71
CA HIS A 12 -43.57 4.05 31.81
C HIS A 12 -43.33 4.53 33.26
N SER A 13 -42.48 5.55 33.43
CA SER A 13 -42.89 6.90 33.90
C SER A 13 -41.77 7.75 34.54
N LEU A 14 -41.55 8.95 33.94
CA LEU A 14 -41.21 10.24 34.58
C LEU A 14 -39.74 10.48 35.03
N HIS A 15 -39.16 11.70 35.08
CA HIS A 15 -39.65 13.08 34.88
C HIS A 15 -38.52 14.01 34.32
N LEU A 16 -38.84 14.83 33.31
CA LEU A 16 -38.51 16.27 33.09
C LEU A 16 -37.20 16.98 33.55
N LEU A 17 -36.66 17.81 32.62
CA LEU A 17 -35.96 19.12 32.75
C LEU A 17 -34.45 19.25 33.10
N HIS A 18 -33.61 19.52 32.10
CA HIS A 18 -33.01 20.88 31.92
C HIS A 18 -32.35 21.09 30.53
N THR A 19 -32.67 22.23 29.90
CA THR A 19 -31.84 22.96 28.90
C THR A 19 -30.95 23.98 29.64
N PRO A 20 -29.91 24.65 29.07
CA PRO A 20 -29.56 24.89 27.66
C PRO A 20 -28.10 24.45 27.34
N SER A 21 -27.36 24.87 26.28
CA SER A 21 -27.54 25.88 25.22
C SER A 21 -26.72 25.53 23.97
N ALA A 22 -27.03 26.15 22.82
CA ALA A 22 -26.13 26.22 21.66
C ALA A 22 -25.23 27.47 21.72
N PRO A 23 -24.14 27.53 20.93
CA PRO A 23 -24.17 28.54 19.86
C PRO A 23 -23.58 28.13 18.50
N SER A 24 -24.33 28.49 17.46
CA SER A 24 -23.92 29.00 16.13
C SER A 24 -22.80 28.34 15.30
N LEU A 25 -23.18 28.01 14.06
CA LEU A 25 -22.33 27.62 12.93
C LEU A 25 -21.45 28.76 12.36
N LEU A 26 -20.46 28.35 11.57
CA LEU A 26 -19.48 29.13 10.78
C LEU A 26 -20.12 30.16 9.82
N PRO A 27 -19.28 31.04 9.23
CA PRO A 27 -19.19 30.94 7.76
C PRO A 27 -17.78 31.02 7.15
N PHE A 28 -17.66 30.34 6.00
CA PHE A 28 -16.56 30.39 5.02
C PHE A 28 -16.59 31.70 4.20
N LYS A 29 -15.43 32.29 3.88
CA LYS A 29 -15.08 33.20 2.74
C LYS A 29 -13.71 33.86 3.00
N ALA A 30 -12.87 34.28 2.06
CA ALA A 30 -12.77 34.07 0.60
C ALA A 30 -11.32 34.44 0.14
N ALA A 31 -10.98 34.25 -1.14
CA ALA A 31 -9.64 34.45 -1.69
C ALA A 31 -9.26 35.94 -1.98
N ALA A 32 -7.98 36.16 -2.33
CA ALA A 32 -7.35 37.46 -2.66
C ALA A 32 -7.86 38.11 -3.98
N PRO A 33 -7.49 39.38 -4.30
CA PRO A 33 -6.28 39.58 -5.13
C PRO A 33 -5.47 40.91 -5.00
N ILE A 34 -4.28 40.82 -5.58
CA ILE A 34 -3.28 41.78 -6.11
C ILE A 34 -3.74 43.21 -6.49
N PHE A 35 -2.89 44.21 -6.16
CA PHE A 35 -2.51 45.38 -7.00
C PHE A 35 -1.02 45.72 -6.68
N LEU A 36 -0.01 45.72 -7.56
CA LEU A 36 0.27 46.40 -8.85
C LEU A 36 0.47 47.92 -8.76
N SER A 37 1.73 48.36 -8.91
CA SER A 37 2.08 49.74 -9.27
C SER A 37 3.35 49.84 -10.14
N HIS A 38 3.16 50.21 -11.40
CA HIS A 38 4.03 51.03 -12.26
C HIS A 38 5.47 50.57 -12.65
N ASN A 39 5.58 49.96 -13.85
CA ASN A 39 6.22 50.48 -15.10
C ASN A 39 7.27 51.63 -15.02
N PRO A 40 8.12 51.82 -16.07
CA PRO A 40 8.54 50.92 -17.17
C PRO A 40 10.07 50.96 -17.46
N SER A 41 10.57 50.18 -18.42
CA SER A 41 11.34 50.68 -19.60
C SER A 41 12.25 49.66 -20.30
N LEU A 42 12.32 49.83 -21.64
CA LEU A 42 13.45 49.58 -22.54
C LEU A 42 14.07 48.17 -22.66
N SER A 43 13.68 47.53 -23.78
CA SER A 43 14.57 46.68 -24.57
C SER A 43 15.92 47.36 -24.82
N SER A 44 17.01 46.66 -24.49
CA SER A 44 18.19 46.41 -25.35
C SER A 44 19.44 46.13 -24.52
N THR A 45 19.96 44.89 -24.62
CA THR A 45 21.38 44.58 -24.93
C THR A 45 21.64 43.09 -24.64
N LEU A 46 22.09 42.37 -25.67
CA LEU A 46 22.66 41.03 -25.53
C LEU A 46 24.03 41.10 -24.84
N SER A 47 24.05 41.28 -23.53
CA SER A 47 25.23 40.99 -22.72
C SER A 47 25.30 39.49 -22.46
N ARG A 48 25.91 38.75 -23.39
CA ARG A 48 26.30 37.34 -23.23
C ARG A 48 27.41 37.22 -22.20
N ARG A 49 27.07 37.43 -20.92
CA ARG A 49 27.98 37.20 -19.79
C ARG A 49 28.30 35.72 -19.73
N LEU A 50 29.49 35.38 -20.24
CA LEU A 50 30.12 34.09 -20.11
C LEU A 50 30.43 33.83 -18.63
N PHE A 51 29.43 33.40 -17.87
CA PHE A 51 29.64 32.84 -16.55
C PHE A 51 30.33 31.49 -16.73
N LEU A 52 31.66 31.51 -16.60
CA LEU A 52 32.46 30.34 -16.27
C LEU A 52 32.08 29.89 -14.85
N LEU A 53 30.89 29.31 -14.71
CA LEU A 53 30.65 28.35 -13.65
C LEU A 53 31.67 27.22 -13.88
N PRO A 54 32.38 26.74 -12.84
CA PRO A 54 33.11 25.50 -13.00
C PRO A 54 32.11 24.44 -13.41
N SER A 55 32.34 23.83 -14.57
CA SER A 55 31.61 22.66 -15.05
C SER A 55 31.95 21.47 -14.16
N VAL A 56 31.53 21.52 -12.90
CA VAL A 56 31.40 20.33 -12.08
C VAL A 56 30.25 19.55 -12.69
N SER A 57 30.58 18.66 -13.61
CA SER A 57 29.71 17.58 -14.01
C SER A 57 29.54 16.68 -12.79
N VAL A 58 28.68 17.10 -11.87
CA VAL A 58 28.12 16.22 -10.85
C VAL A 58 27.22 15.27 -11.62
N SER A 59 27.81 14.20 -12.13
CA SER A 59 27.08 13.09 -12.74
C SER A 59 25.99 12.68 -11.76
N VAL A 60 24.75 12.56 -12.26
CA VAL A 60 23.57 12.21 -11.43
C VAL A 60 23.81 10.94 -10.61
N SER A 61 24.68 10.03 -11.10
CA SER A 61 25.27 8.92 -10.34
C SER A 61 25.73 9.32 -8.92
N GLY A 62 26.58 10.34 -8.77
CA GLY A 62 27.21 10.62 -7.47
C GLY A 62 26.26 11.16 -6.41
N ILE A 63 25.13 11.76 -6.81
CA ILE A 63 24.06 12.15 -5.88
C ILE A 63 23.19 10.94 -5.53
N TRP A 64 22.95 10.04 -6.51
CA TRP A 64 22.27 8.78 -6.26
C TRP A 64 23.05 7.90 -5.27
N ASP A 65 24.34 7.69 -5.52
CA ASP A 65 25.26 6.91 -4.67
C ASP A 65 25.36 7.46 -3.23
N ALA A 66 25.19 8.78 -3.05
CA ALA A 66 25.20 9.44 -1.74
C ALA A 66 23.85 9.37 -0.99
N ILE A 67 22.72 9.22 -1.69
CA ILE A 67 21.38 9.16 -1.08
C ILE A 67 20.94 7.72 -0.85
N THR A 68 21.27 6.77 -1.74
CA THR A 68 20.97 5.35 -1.53
C THR A 68 21.96 4.66 -0.58
N GLY A 69 23.10 5.31 -0.34
CA GLY A 69 24.28 4.66 0.20
C GLY A 69 24.92 3.74 -0.84
N ALA A 70 26.18 3.99 -1.18
CA ALA A 70 27.02 3.03 -1.89
C ALA A 70 27.39 1.86 -0.96
N GLY A 71 26.37 1.12 -0.51
CA GLY A 71 26.53 -0.19 0.08
C GLY A 71 27.26 -1.10 -0.89
N ASN A 72 28.02 -2.05 -0.35
CA ASN A 72 28.74 -3.03 -1.14
C ASN A 72 27.74 -4.05 -1.71
N ASN A 73 26.97 -3.62 -2.72
CA ASN A 73 25.83 -4.35 -3.28
C ASN A 73 26.30 -5.69 -3.84
N ASN A 74 26.10 -6.76 -3.06
CA ASN A 74 26.53 -8.10 -3.40
C ASN A 74 25.29 -8.97 -3.66
N PRO A 75 24.90 -9.20 -4.93
CA PRO A 75 23.75 -10.03 -5.26
C PRO A 75 23.83 -11.46 -4.71
N ARG A 76 25.03 -11.97 -4.42
CA ARG A 76 25.19 -13.30 -3.78
C ARG A 76 24.74 -13.28 -2.32
N ASP A 77 25.04 -12.20 -1.59
CA ASP A 77 24.62 -12.04 -0.20
C ASP A 77 23.12 -11.74 -0.11
N ALA A 78 22.58 -10.97 -1.07
CA ALA A 78 21.14 -10.78 -1.21
C ALA A 78 20.41 -12.13 -1.40
N VAL A 79 20.87 -12.98 -2.34
CA VAL A 79 20.31 -14.34 -2.54
C VAL A 79 20.45 -15.22 -1.29
N LEU A 80 21.52 -15.06 -0.51
CA LEU A 80 21.68 -15.79 0.76
C LEU A 80 20.69 -15.30 1.83
N ALA A 81 20.46 -14.00 1.92
CA ALA A 81 19.46 -13.41 2.82
C ALA A 81 18.03 -13.87 2.44
N ILE A 82 17.66 -13.87 1.16
CA ILE A 82 16.36 -14.42 0.68
C ILE A 82 16.18 -15.88 1.13
N ARG A 83 17.21 -16.72 0.95
CA ARG A 83 17.17 -18.13 1.37
C ARG A 83 17.03 -18.31 2.89
N ARG A 84 17.61 -17.41 3.69
CA ARG A 84 17.45 -17.38 5.14
C ARG A 84 16.05 -16.92 5.53
N GLY A 85 15.53 -15.86 4.92
CA GLY A 85 14.15 -15.39 5.11
C GLY A 85 13.13 -16.51 4.86
N MET A 86 13.24 -17.19 3.71
CA MET A 86 12.45 -18.37 3.37
C MET A 86 12.62 -19.55 4.37
N SER A 87 13.74 -19.64 5.09
CA SER A 87 13.95 -20.67 6.11
C SER A 87 13.31 -20.30 7.44
N LEU A 88 13.45 -19.05 7.87
CA LEU A 88 12.85 -18.53 9.10
C LEU A 88 11.32 -18.55 9.00
N PHE A 89 10.76 -18.15 7.86
CA PHE A 89 9.31 -18.21 7.60
C PHE A 89 8.76 -19.64 7.77
N ARG A 90 9.44 -20.64 7.18
CA ARG A 90 9.07 -22.07 7.32
C ARG A 90 9.27 -22.63 8.73
N GLN A 91 10.02 -21.94 9.59
CA GLN A 91 10.19 -22.29 11.01
C GLN A 91 9.17 -21.55 11.90
N GLY A 92 8.32 -20.69 11.34
CA GLY A 92 7.37 -19.85 12.07
C GLY A 92 7.96 -18.53 12.59
N ASP A 93 9.25 -18.26 12.35
CA ASP A 93 9.86 -16.96 12.65
C ASP A 93 9.57 -15.97 11.52
N VAL A 94 8.33 -15.49 11.50
CA VAL A 94 7.84 -14.54 10.51
C VAL A 94 8.55 -13.19 10.64
N SER A 95 8.82 -12.73 11.87
CA SER A 95 9.57 -11.49 12.13
C SER A 95 11.00 -11.55 11.60
N GLY A 96 11.74 -12.61 11.93
CA GLY A 96 13.09 -12.85 11.41
C GLY A 96 13.11 -13.03 9.89
N SER A 97 12.06 -13.63 9.31
CA SER A 97 11.96 -13.75 7.86
C SER A 97 11.89 -12.40 7.16
N LEU A 98 11.08 -11.47 7.68
CA LEU A 98 10.95 -10.12 7.13
C LEU A 98 12.27 -9.34 7.23
N VAL A 99 12.99 -9.46 8.34
CA VAL A 99 14.32 -8.82 8.51
C VAL A 99 15.31 -9.29 7.45
N GLU A 100 15.40 -10.59 7.15
CA GLU A 100 16.31 -11.08 6.11
C GLU A 100 15.81 -10.75 4.67
N PHE A 101 14.49 -10.58 4.45
CA PHE A 101 13.98 -10.06 3.17
C PHE A 101 14.24 -8.56 2.98
N ASP A 102 14.06 -7.73 4.01
CA ASP A 102 14.41 -6.30 3.98
C ASP A 102 15.91 -6.14 3.74
N ARG A 103 16.76 -6.92 4.43
CA ARG A 103 18.21 -6.98 4.19
C ARG A 103 18.57 -7.40 2.76
N ALA A 104 17.81 -8.31 2.14
CA ALA A 104 18.06 -8.68 0.74
C ALA A 104 17.82 -7.50 -0.21
N ILE A 105 16.83 -6.66 0.09
CA ILE A 105 16.53 -5.43 -0.66
C ILE A 105 17.62 -4.37 -0.44
N GLU A 106 18.16 -4.24 0.77
CA GLU A 106 19.31 -3.37 1.04
C GLU A 106 20.57 -3.79 0.25
N LEU A 107 20.81 -5.10 0.11
CA LEU A 107 21.99 -5.66 -0.60
C LEU A 107 21.84 -5.67 -2.13
N ASP A 108 20.61 -5.76 -2.64
CA ASP A 108 20.28 -5.60 -4.05
C ASP A 108 18.83 -5.11 -4.22
N PRO A 109 18.60 -3.78 -4.39
CA PRO A 109 17.26 -3.21 -4.48
C PRO A 109 16.38 -3.76 -5.60
N ARG A 110 16.98 -4.39 -6.63
CA ARG A 110 16.25 -5.03 -7.73
C ARG A 110 15.46 -6.26 -7.28
N GLN A 111 15.84 -6.90 -6.17
CA GLN A 111 15.14 -8.05 -5.63
C GLN A 111 13.72 -7.68 -5.14
N LYS A 112 13.48 -6.43 -4.71
CA LYS A 112 12.20 -5.99 -4.15
C LYS A 112 10.99 -6.30 -5.04
N ALA A 113 11.16 -6.24 -6.36
CA ALA A 113 10.08 -6.46 -7.32
C ALA A 113 9.70 -7.95 -7.52
N TYR A 114 10.40 -8.89 -6.89
CA TYR A 114 10.23 -10.35 -7.08
C TYR A 114 10.13 -11.11 -5.73
N LEU A 115 9.79 -10.40 -4.65
CA LEU A 115 9.80 -10.92 -3.28
C LEU A 115 8.39 -11.06 -2.69
N TRP A 116 7.47 -11.74 -3.38
CA TRP A 116 6.16 -12.12 -2.82
C TRP A 116 6.25 -12.82 -1.44
N GLN A 117 7.32 -13.55 -1.12
CA GLN A 117 7.47 -14.15 0.22
C GLN A 117 7.60 -13.10 1.32
N ARG A 118 8.15 -11.91 1.01
CA ARG A 118 8.13 -10.75 1.90
C ARG A 118 6.71 -10.26 2.13
N GLY A 119 5.86 -10.29 1.10
CA GLY A 119 4.44 -9.98 1.17
C GLY A 119 3.70 -10.93 2.13
N LEU A 120 4.00 -12.24 2.07
CA LEU A 120 3.48 -13.20 3.04
C LEU A 120 3.93 -12.88 4.47
N SER A 121 5.22 -12.61 4.68
CA SER A 121 5.73 -12.23 6.00
C SER A 121 5.04 -10.98 6.56
N LEU A 122 4.73 -9.99 5.70
CA LEU A 122 3.97 -8.80 6.07
C LEU A 122 2.52 -9.11 6.42
N TYR A 123 1.84 -9.97 5.65
CA TYR A 123 0.47 -10.42 5.95
C TYR A 123 0.37 -11.11 7.31
N TYR A 124 1.28 -12.04 7.63
CA TYR A 124 1.31 -12.75 8.91
C TYR A 124 1.80 -11.90 10.10
N LEU A 125 2.20 -10.64 9.85
CA LEU A 125 2.56 -9.65 10.87
C LEU A 125 1.56 -8.48 10.92
N ASP A 126 0.36 -8.67 10.34
CA ASP A 126 -0.72 -7.67 10.22
C ASP A 126 -0.31 -6.36 9.50
N ARG A 127 0.81 -6.36 8.76
CA ARG A 127 1.32 -5.22 7.96
C ARG A 127 0.70 -5.22 6.57
N PHE A 128 -0.63 -5.25 6.53
CA PHE A 128 -1.41 -5.50 5.31
C PHE A 128 -1.19 -4.47 4.19
N GLU A 129 -1.00 -3.18 4.53
CA GLU A 129 -0.78 -2.13 3.52
C GLU A 129 0.53 -2.36 2.74
N GLU A 130 1.62 -2.64 3.46
CA GLU A 130 2.91 -2.98 2.87
C GLU A 130 2.87 -4.34 2.15
N GLY A 131 2.11 -5.30 2.67
CA GLY A 131 1.89 -6.60 2.05
C GLY A 131 1.19 -6.46 0.69
N ALA A 132 0.08 -5.72 0.63
CA ALA A 132 -0.64 -5.43 -0.61
C ALA A 132 0.27 -4.76 -1.64
N GLU A 133 1.05 -3.75 -1.22
CA GLU A 133 2.01 -3.09 -2.11
C GLU A 133 3.11 -4.05 -2.61
N GLN A 134 3.61 -4.94 -1.75
CA GLN A 134 4.59 -5.95 -2.13
C GLN A 134 4.05 -6.92 -3.19
N PHE A 135 2.77 -7.29 -3.12
CA PHE A 135 2.12 -8.13 -4.14
C PHE A 135 1.83 -7.37 -5.44
N ARG A 136 1.45 -6.09 -5.40
CA ARG A 136 1.31 -5.26 -6.61
C ARG A 136 2.62 -5.13 -7.38
N LEU A 137 3.76 -5.00 -6.67
CA LEU A 137 5.09 -4.96 -7.28
C LEU A 137 5.43 -6.27 -7.99
N ASP A 138 5.10 -7.43 -7.40
CA ASP A 138 5.38 -8.75 -7.98
C ASP A 138 4.49 -9.04 -9.21
N VAL A 139 3.18 -8.78 -9.12
CA VAL A 139 2.25 -8.87 -10.27
C VAL A 139 2.69 -7.97 -11.43
N ALA A 140 3.26 -6.79 -11.16
CA ALA A 140 3.80 -5.93 -12.20
C ALA A 140 5.01 -6.54 -12.94
N GLN A 141 5.72 -7.51 -12.36
CA GLN A 141 6.76 -8.30 -13.04
C GLN A 141 6.22 -9.59 -13.65
N ASN A 142 5.27 -10.25 -12.98
CA ASN A 142 4.67 -11.51 -13.39
C ASN A 142 3.14 -11.39 -13.57
N PRO A 143 2.66 -10.70 -14.63
CA PRO A 143 1.26 -10.31 -14.78
C PRO A 143 0.31 -11.45 -15.13
N ASN A 144 0.75 -12.72 -15.13
CA ASN A 144 -0.10 -13.89 -15.34
C ASN A 144 -0.27 -14.76 -14.09
N ASP A 145 0.51 -14.52 -13.03
CA ASP A 145 0.32 -15.28 -11.80
C ASP A 145 -0.89 -14.75 -11.04
N THR A 146 -1.73 -15.69 -10.65
CA THR A 146 -2.99 -15.42 -9.98
C THR A 146 -2.79 -15.29 -8.48
N GLU A 147 -1.80 -15.98 -7.90
CA GLU A 147 -1.69 -16.14 -6.46
C GLU A 147 -1.46 -14.80 -5.76
N GLU A 148 -0.59 -13.96 -6.31
CA GLU A 148 -0.27 -12.62 -5.79
C GLU A 148 -1.47 -11.65 -5.90
N SER A 149 -2.34 -11.82 -6.92
CA SER A 149 -3.60 -11.04 -7.00
C SER A 149 -4.55 -11.38 -5.85
N ILE A 150 -4.63 -12.66 -5.48
CA ILE A 150 -5.43 -13.16 -4.36
C ILE A 150 -4.82 -12.66 -3.04
N TRP A 151 -3.50 -12.76 -2.87
CA TRP A 151 -2.84 -12.24 -1.66
C TRP A 151 -2.96 -10.72 -1.50
N CYS A 152 -2.89 -9.95 -2.60
CA CYS A 152 -3.20 -8.52 -2.58
C CYS A 152 -4.64 -8.26 -2.09
N PHE A 153 -5.62 -9.00 -2.63
CA PHE A 153 -7.00 -8.94 -2.17
C PHE A 153 -7.16 -9.33 -0.68
N LEU A 154 -6.45 -10.35 -0.20
CA LEU A 154 -6.50 -10.76 1.21
C LEU A 154 -5.96 -9.68 2.15
N CYS A 155 -4.86 -9.00 1.78
CA CYS A 155 -4.40 -7.81 2.51
C CYS A 155 -5.44 -6.69 2.50
N GLU A 156 -6.00 -6.35 1.34
CA GLU A 156 -7.00 -5.28 1.22
C GLU A 156 -8.32 -5.59 1.95
N ALA A 157 -8.71 -6.86 2.03
CA ALA A 157 -9.90 -7.29 2.76
C ALA A 157 -9.73 -7.09 4.28
N GLN A 158 -8.52 -7.23 4.82
CA GLN A 158 -8.21 -6.92 6.23
C GLN A 158 -8.20 -5.40 6.50
N LEU A 159 -7.79 -4.58 5.52
CA LEU A 159 -7.77 -3.11 5.65
C LEU A 159 -9.15 -2.45 5.48
N TYR A 160 -9.96 -2.94 4.54
CA TYR A 160 -11.13 -2.23 4.03
C TYR A 160 -12.42 -3.06 4.03
N GLY A 161 -12.34 -4.36 4.34
CA GLY A 161 -13.43 -5.31 4.18
C GLY A 161 -13.54 -5.91 2.78
N VAL A 162 -14.16 -7.09 2.70
CA VAL A 162 -14.27 -7.91 1.49
C VAL A 162 -14.88 -7.15 0.31
N ASP A 163 -15.96 -6.40 0.51
CA ASP A 163 -16.69 -5.73 -0.57
C ASP A 163 -15.90 -4.56 -1.20
N GLU A 164 -15.07 -3.87 -0.40
CA GLU A 164 -14.20 -2.80 -0.91
C GLU A 164 -12.95 -3.36 -1.57
N ALA A 165 -12.34 -4.40 -1.01
CA ALA A 165 -11.24 -5.13 -1.66
C ALA A 165 -11.67 -5.73 -3.01
N ARG A 166 -12.91 -6.22 -3.11
CA ARG A 166 -13.47 -6.76 -4.36
C ARG A 166 -13.56 -5.71 -5.47
N LYS A 167 -13.90 -4.46 -5.13
CA LYS A 167 -13.93 -3.33 -6.08
C LYS A 167 -12.54 -2.90 -6.56
N ARG A 168 -11.49 -3.27 -5.83
CA ARG A 168 -10.08 -2.94 -6.09
C ARG A 168 -9.28 -4.16 -6.57
N TYR A 169 -9.97 -5.27 -6.83
CA TYR A 169 -9.34 -6.56 -7.14
C TYR A 169 -8.35 -6.41 -8.29
N LEU A 170 -7.11 -6.83 -8.04
CA LEU A 170 -6.00 -6.67 -8.98
C LEU A 170 -6.20 -7.59 -10.20
N GLU A 171 -6.49 -7.00 -11.35
CA GLU A 171 -6.68 -7.78 -12.58
C GLU A 171 -5.36 -8.32 -13.12
N VAL A 172 -5.31 -9.63 -13.38
CA VAL A 172 -4.15 -10.30 -13.99
C VAL A 172 -4.54 -11.02 -15.28
N GLY A 173 -3.52 -11.31 -16.09
CA GLY A 173 -3.59 -12.10 -17.32
C GLY A 173 -4.00 -13.56 -17.08
N ARG A 174 -3.76 -14.43 -18.06
CA ARG A 174 -4.27 -15.80 -18.02
C ARG A 174 -3.24 -16.77 -17.44
N ASP A 175 -3.46 -17.17 -16.19
CA ASP A 175 -2.79 -18.31 -15.58
C ASP A 175 -3.12 -19.61 -16.36
N PRO A 176 -2.12 -20.43 -16.73
CA PRO A 176 -2.35 -21.70 -17.41
C PRO A 176 -2.96 -22.80 -16.51
N ARG A 177 -2.92 -22.66 -15.18
CA ARG A 177 -3.45 -23.62 -14.20
C ARG A 177 -4.97 -23.43 -14.05
N PRO A 178 -5.84 -24.38 -14.45
CA PRO A 178 -7.29 -24.19 -14.39
C PRO A 178 -7.82 -23.88 -12.98
N VAL A 179 -7.32 -24.61 -11.98
CA VAL A 179 -7.67 -24.41 -10.55
C VAL A 179 -7.36 -23.00 -10.07
N MET A 180 -6.27 -22.38 -10.54
CA MET A 180 -5.96 -20.99 -10.18
C MET A 180 -6.95 -20.03 -10.84
N ARG A 181 -7.38 -20.28 -12.09
CA ARG A 181 -8.42 -19.46 -12.74
C ARG A 181 -9.76 -19.55 -12.02
N GLU A 182 -10.12 -20.71 -11.48
CA GLU A 182 -11.30 -20.89 -10.65
C GLU A 182 -11.18 -20.10 -9.34
N ALA A 183 -10.03 -20.19 -8.65
CA ALA A 183 -9.75 -19.40 -7.45
C ALA A 183 -9.81 -17.88 -7.73
N TYR A 184 -9.19 -17.40 -8.81
CA TYR A 184 -9.25 -15.99 -9.24
C TYR A 184 -10.69 -15.51 -9.36
N ASN A 185 -11.54 -16.25 -10.09
CA ASN A 185 -12.95 -15.89 -10.27
C ASN A 185 -13.71 -15.92 -8.93
N MET A 186 -13.44 -16.89 -8.05
CA MET A 186 -14.04 -17.00 -6.72
C MET A 186 -13.73 -15.78 -5.85
N PHE A 187 -12.47 -15.35 -5.81
CA PHE A 187 -12.05 -14.19 -5.03
C PHE A 187 -12.44 -12.86 -5.68
N LYS A 188 -12.46 -12.76 -7.02
CA LYS A 188 -12.87 -11.56 -7.76
C LYS A 188 -14.38 -11.36 -7.78
N ASP A 189 -15.14 -12.27 -8.37
CA ASP A 189 -16.57 -12.05 -8.65
C ASP A 189 -17.46 -12.50 -7.49
N GLY A 190 -16.94 -13.39 -6.64
CA GLY A 190 -17.66 -14.04 -5.56
C GLY A 190 -18.10 -15.42 -6.01
N GLY A 191 -17.56 -16.45 -5.36
CA GLY A 191 -17.90 -17.83 -5.66
C GLY A 191 -19.40 -18.11 -5.50
N ASP A 192 -19.94 -18.88 -6.44
CA ASP A 192 -21.17 -19.63 -6.22
C ASP A 192 -20.86 -20.77 -5.23
N PRO A 193 -21.48 -20.82 -4.04
CA PRO A 193 -21.18 -21.85 -3.03
C PRO A 193 -21.40 -23.28 -3.52
N GLU A 194 -22.17 -23.49 -4.59
CA GLU A 194 -22.48 -24.81 -5.16
C GLU A 194 -21.48 -25.26 -6.26
N LYS A 195 -20.42 -24.49 -6.53
CA LYS A 195 -19.44 -24.75 -7.62
C LYS A 195 -17.99 -24.91 -7.13
N VAL A 196 -17.79 -25.32 -5.88
CA VAL A 196 -16.49 -25.55 -5.23
C VAL A 196 -16.34 -27.02 -4.86
#